data_AF-A0A371IMQ9-F1
#
_entry.id   AF-A0A371IMQ9-F1
#
_cell.length_a   1.000
_cell.length_b   1.000
_cell.length_c   1.000
_cell.angle_alpha   90.00
_cell.angle_beta   90.00
_cell.angle_gamma   90.00
#
_symmetry.space_group_name_H-M   'P 1'
#
loop_
_entity.id
_entity.type
_entity.pdbx_description
1 polymer ?
#
loop_
_entity_poly.entity_id
_entity_poly.type
_entity_poly.pdbx_seq_one_letter_code
_entity_poly.pdbx_strand_id
1 'polypeptide(L)'
;MRPTVPCHHIRDCRYVYAAVEPKTGEIFFLVMPNCNTDCMNVFINRLSSEYEEDMIILVCDKALWHKSKGLDIPDNVYYIYHHIHRK
;
A
#
# COMPACT_ATOMS: atom_id res chain seq x y z
N MET A 1 -11.85 2.34 -23.23
CA MET A 1 -13.28 2.73 -23.30
C MET A 1 -13.83 2.80 -21.88
N ARG A 2 -14.45 3.92 -21.51
CA ARG A 2 -15.21 4.03 -20.25
C ARG A 2 -16.69 3.89 -20.63
N PRO A 3 -17.48 3.02 -19.98
CA PRO A 3 -18.87 2.80 -20.37
C PRO A 3 -19.69 4.08 -20.17
N THR A 4 -20.52 4.41 -21.15
CA THR A 4 -21.43 5.56 -21.10
C THR A 4 -22.69 5.13 -20.36
N VAL A 5 -22.96 5.75 -19.22
CA VAL A 5 -24.12 5.42 -18.37
C VAL A 5 -25.00 6.66 -18.18
N PRO A 6 -26.33 6.51 -18.11
CA PRO A 6 -27.26 7.63 -17.97
C PRO A 6 -27.17 8.33 -16.61
N CYS A 7 -26.56 7.69 -15.60
CA CYS A 7 -26.28 8.28 -14.30
C CYS A 7 -24.86 7.90 -13.85
N HIS A 8 -24.02 8.91 -13.60
CA HIS A 8 -22.72 8.73 -12.95
C HIS A 8 -22.92 8.86 -11.45
N HIS A 9 -22.94 7.74 -10.72
CA HIS A 9 -22.85 7.78 -9.26
C HIS A 9 -21.41 8.16 -8.86
N ILE A 10 -21.20 9.43 -8.51
CA ILE A 10 -19.93 9.88 -7.92
C ILE A 10 -19.88 9.31 -6.51
N ARG A 11 -18.92 8.42 -6.25
CA ARG A 11 -18.67 7.83 -4.94
C ARG A 11 -17.40 8.43 -4.38
N ASP A 12 -17.48 9.04 -3.21
CA ASP A 12 -16.30 9.33 -2.41
C ASP A 12 -15.83 8.04 -1.75
N CYS A 13 -14.71 7.52 -2.22
CA CYS A 13 -14.03 6.38 -1.63
C CYS A 13 -12.88 6.87 -0.77
N ARG A 14 -12.74 6.31 0.43
CA ARG A 14 -11.52 6.41 1.24
C ARG A 14 -10.78 5.08 1.15
N TYR A 15 -9.46 5.15 1.13
CA TYR A 15 -8.60 3.98 1.01
C TYR A 15 -7.89 3.72 2.32
N VAL A 16 -7.96 2.49 2.82
CA VAL A 16 -7.18 2.05 3.96
C VAL A 16 -5.89 1.43 3.44
N TYR A 17 -4.77 1.95 3.90
CA TYR A 17 -3.46 1.36 3.73
C TYR A 17 -3.09 0.75 5.07
N ALA A 18 -2.81 -0.54 5.12
CA ALA A 18 -2.53 -1.23 6.37
C ALA A 18 -1.43 -2.28 6.20
N ALA A 19 -0.64 -2.45 7.25
CA ALA A 19 0.32 -3.53 7.45
C ALA A 19 0.00 -4.22 8.78
N VAL A 20 0.18 -5.53 8.82
CA VAL A 20 -0.03 -6.35 10.02
C VAL A 20 1.22 -7.17 10.26
N GLU A 21 1.77 -7.12 11.47
CA GLU A 21 2.85 -8.01 11.87
C GLU A 21 2.26 -9.42 12.15
N PRO A 22 2.65 -10.46 11.40
CA PRO A 22 1.99 -11.76 11.51
C PRO A 22 2.14 -12.45 12.86
N LYS A 23 3.21 -12.13 13.61
CA LYS A 23 3.57 -12.81 14.85
C LYS A 23 2.78 -12.28 16.05
N THR A 24 2.68 -10.96 16.18
CA THR A 24 2.01 -10.31 17.32
C THR A 24 0.59 -9.89 16.99
N GLY A 25 0.26 -9.73 15.70
CA GLY A 25 -0.99 -9.14 15.24
C GLY A 25 -1.02 -7.62 15.36
N GLU A 26 0.11 -6.96 15.61
CA GLU A 26 0.21 -5.50 15.61
C GLU A 26 -0.16 -4.93 14.23
N ILE A 27 -0.93 -3.83 14.22
CA ILE A 27 -1.48 -3.23 13.00
C ILE A 27 -1.06 -1.78 12.91
N PHE A 28 -0.47 -1.42 11.78
CA PHE A 28 -0.24 -0.05 11.38
C PHE A 28 -1.14 0.29 10.18
N PHE A 29 -1.92 1.37 10.25
CA PHE A 29 -2.79 1.77 9.14
C PHE A 29 -3.00 3.27 9.01
N LEU A 30 -3.30 3.70 7.78
CA LEU A 30 -3.68 5.07 7.43
C LEU A 30 -4.92 5.07 6.53
N VAL A 31 -5.81 6.03 6.75
CA VAL A 31 -6.96 6.29 5.87
C VAL A 31 -6.64 7.48 4.97
N MET A 32 -6.53 7.25 3.67
CA MET A 32 -6.07 8.22 2.69
C MET A 32 -7.07 8.43 1.54
N PRO A 33 -7.01 9.59 0.86
CA PRO A 33 -8.01 9.95 -0.15
C PRO A 33 -7.88 9.19 -1.46
N ASN A 34 -6.69 8.68 -1.80
CA ASN A 34 -6.41 8.10 -3.12
C ASN A 34 -5.73 6.73 -3.02
N CYS A 35 -5.92 5.91 -4.04
CA CYS A 35 -5.19 4.67 -4.25
C CYS A 35 -4.10 4.88 -5.32
N ASN A 36 -2.95 5.44 -4.92
CA ASN A 36 -1.87 5.79 -5.84
C ASN A 36 -0.48 5.68 -5.19
N THR A 37 0.56 5.91 -5.99
CA THR A 37 1.97 5.88 -5.56
C THR A 37 2.26 6.91 -4.49
N ASP A 38 1.71 8.13 -4.59
CA ASP A 38 2.00 9.21 -3.63
C ASP A 38 1.52 8.85 -2.22
N CYS A 39 0.28 8.32 -2.10
CA CYS A 39 -0.24 7.83 -0.83
C CYS A 39 0.54 6.61 -0.33
N MET A 40 1.03 5.76 -1.24
CA MET A 40 1.89 4.63 -0.85
C MET A 40 3.22 5.10 -0.25
N ASN A 41 3.85 6.15 -0.81
CA ASN A 41 5.07 6.73 -0.25
C ASN A 41 4.83 7.33 1.14
N VAL A 42 3.72 8.04 1.32
CA VAL A 42 3.32 8.54 2.66
C VAL A 42 3.16 7.39 3.66
N PHE A 43 2.52 6.29 3.24
CA PHE A 43 2.35 5.11 4.07
C PHE A 43 3.70 4.46 4.45
N ILE A 44 4.57 4.22 3.48
CA ILE A 44 5.86 3.56 3.71
C ILE A 44 6.75 4.42 4.62
N ASN A 45 6.85 5.71 4.34
CA ASN A 45 7.68 6.62 5.14
C ASN A 45 7.17 6.70 6.58
N ARG A 46 5.83 6.75 6.77
CA ARG A 46 5.30 6.76 8.14
C ARG A 46 5.46 5.42 8.85
N LEU A 47 5.32 4.30 8.13
CA LEU A 47 5.56 2.97 8.68
C LEU A 47 7.03 2.82 9.11
N SER A 48 7.96 3.25 8.26
CA SER A 48 9.40 3.25 8.56
C SER A 48 9.73 4.09 9.80
N SER A 49 9.17 5.31 9.91
CA SER A 49 9.36 6.18 11.08
C SER A 49 8.67 5.70 12.36
N GLU A 50 7.61 4.90 12.26
CA GLU A 50 6.98 4.34 13.46
C GLU A 50 7.84 3.20 14.05
N TYR A 51 8.55 2.47 13.19
CA TYR A 51 9.38 1.32 13.54
C TYR A 51 10.83 1.53 13.07
N GLU A 52 11.45 2.65 13.47
CA GLU A 52 12.79 3.06 12.99
C GLU A 52 13.89 2.06 13.35
N GLU A 53 13.75 1.37 14.49
CA GLU A 53 14.70 0.38 15.00
C GLU A 53 14.52 -1.01 14.37
N ASP A 54 13.43 -1.22 13.62
CA ASP A 54 13.09 -2.51 13.04
C ASP A 54 13.45 -2.60 11.56
N MET A 55 13.82 -3.81 11.12
CA MET A 55 13.87 -4.16 9.71
C MET A 55 12.50 -4.66 9.25
N ILE A 56 11.85 -3.93 8.36
CA ILE A 56 10.50 -4.21 7.90
C ILE A 56 10.55 -4.98 6.57
N ILE A 57 10.05 -6.22 6.57
CA ILE A 57 9.82 -6.98 5.33
C ILE A 57 8.35 -6.82 4.94
N LEU A 58 8.07 -5.91 4.00
CA LEU A 58 6.72 -5.61 3.58
C LEU A 58 6.31 -6.51 2.40
N VAL A 59 5.33 -7.38 2.65
CA VAL A 59 4.80 -8.32 1.67
C VAL A 59 3.59 -7.73 0.97
N CYS A 60 3.69 -7.48 -0.33
CA CYS A 60 2.61 -6.90 -1.12
C CYS A 60 2.16 -7.81 -2.25
N ASP A 61 0.96 -7.55 -2.77
CA ASP A 61 0.53 -8.09 -4.06
C ASP A 61 1.23 -7.35 -5.21
N LYS A 62 0.86 -7.67 -6.46
CA LYS A 62 1.51 -7.11 -7.65
C LYS A 62 0.75 -5.91 -8.26
N ALA A 63 -0.06 -5.19 -7.49
CA ALA A 63 -0.75 -3.99 -7.97
C ALA A 63 0.24 -2.90 -8.42
N LEU A 64 -0.22 -2.01 -9.30
CA LEU A 64 0.66 -1.02 -9.97
C LEU A 64 1.35 -0.08 -8.98
N TRP A 65 0.65 0.40 -7.95
CA TRP A 65 1.24 1.31 -6.96
C TRP A 65 2.23 0.60 -6.03
N HIS A 66 2.06 -0.70 -5.76
CA HIS A 66 3.04 -1.49 -4.99
C HIS A 66 4.33 -1.76 -5.78
N LYS A 67 4.29 -1.62 -7.11
CA LYS A 67 5.43 -1.86 -8.03
C LYS A 67 5.92 -0.60 -8.74
N SER A 68 5.43 0.56 -8.31
CA SER A 68 5.72 1.80 -9.01
C SER A 68 7.21 2.12 -8.93
N LYS A 69 7.80 2.57 -10.04
CA LYS A 69 9.19 3.07 -10.06
C LYS A 69 9.35 4.38 -9.28
N GLY A 70 8.25 5.04 -8.94
CA GLY A 70 8.24 6.24 -8.11
C GLY A 70 8.06 5.96 -6.62
N LEU A 71 8.20 4.69 -6.18
CA LEU A 71 8.24 4.38 -4.77
C LEU A 71 9.53 4.89 -4.15
N ASP A 72 9.38 5.66 -3.07
CA ASP A 72 10.47 6.08 -2.19
C ASP A 72 10.51 5.06 -1.04
N ILE A 73 11.53 4.20 -1.05
CA ILE A 73 11.64 3.08 -0.12
C ILE A 73 12.76 3.41 0.88
N PRO A 74 12.44 3.62 2.17
CA PRO A 74 13.42 3.84 3.23
C PRO A 74 14.35 2.64 3.42
N ASP A 75 15.55 2.89 3.95
CA ASP A 75 16.61 1.88 4.09
C ASP A 75 16.21 0.68 4.95
N ASN A 76 15.32 0.86 5.93
CA ASN A 76 14.84 -0.22 6.81
C ASN A 76 13.64 -0.99 6.24
N VAL A 77 13.18 -0.69 5.02
CA VAL A 77 12.03 -1.36 4.40
C VAL A 77 12.44 -2.18 3.18
N TYR A 78 12.15 -3.48 3.22
CA TYR A 78 12.36 -4.41 2.11
C TYR A 78 11.03 -4.88 1.53
N TYR A 79 10.83 -4.60 0.24
CA TYR A 79 9.64 -5.04 -0.49
C TYR A 79 9.77 -6.45 -1.04
N ILE A 80 8.82 -7.32 -0.70
CA ILE A 80 8.65 -8.62 -1.37
C ILE A 80 7.25 -8.76 -1.96
N TYR A 81 7.18 -9.39 -3.13
CA TYR A 81 5.91 -9.60 -3.81
C TYR A 81 5.49 -11.06 -3.71
N HIS A 82 4.28 -11.30 -3.24
CA HIS A 82 3.77 -12.67 -3.20
C HIS A 82 3.64 -13.24 -4.62
N HIS A 83 4.17 -14.46 -4.83
CA HIS A 83 3.99 -15.20 -6.07
C HIS A 83 2.61 -15.84 -6.10
N ILE A 84 1.70 -15.26 -6.87
CA ILE A 84 0.45 -15.94 -7.21
C ILE A 84 0.79 -17.09 -8.15
N HIS A 85 0.68 -18.34 -7.68
CA HIS A 85 0.61 -19.49 -8.57
C HIS A 85 -0.64 -19.33 -9.44
N ARG A 86 -0.43 -19.03 -10.74
CA ARG A 86 -1.48 -19.17 -11.73
C ARG A 86 -1.82 -20.66 -11.83
N LYS A 87 -3.05 -21.03 -11.46
CA LYS A 87 -3.65 -22.27 -11.92
C LYS A 87 -3.92 -22.19 -13.42
#